data_AF-A0A2C6BIC5-F1
#
_entry.id   AF-A0A2C6BIC5-F1
#
_cell.length_a   1.000
_cell.length_b   1.000
_cell.length_c   1.000
_cell.angle_alpha   90.00
_cell.angle_beta   90.00
_cell.angle_gamma   90.00
#
_symmetry.space_group_name_H-M   'P 1'
#
loop_
_entity.id
_entity.type
_entity.pdbx_description
1 polymer ?
#
loop_
_entity_poly.entity_id
_entity_poly.type
_entity_poly.pdbx_seq_one_letter_code
_entity_poly.pdbx_strand_id
1 'polypeptide(L)' 'MRLNIVKLLKVIKVKIQEIVGKNIKKYRLQKKLTQEELAEICDLHRTYISSIERGIKSPSLNILFRISNELEINIKNLFE' A
#
# COMPACT_ATOMS: atom_id res chain seq x y z
N MET A 1 -26.46 18.37 10.41
CA MET A 1 -25.22 18.59 9.62
C MET A 1 -25.09 17.46 8.59
N ARG A 2 -25.57 17.65 7.35
CA ARG A 2 -25.49 16.61 6.31
C ARG A 2 -24.05 16.51 5.80
N LEU A 3 -23.40 15.37 5.98
CA LEU A 3 -22.15 15.09 5.27
C LEU A 3 -22.44 14.97 3.77
N ASN A 4 -21.70 15.72 2.94
CA ASN A 4 -21.74 15.61 1.48
C ASN A 4 -21.07 14.29 1.05
N ILE A 5 -21.70 13.56 0.12
CA ILE A 5 -21.19 12.31 -0.50
C ILE A 5 -19.73 12.46 -0.96
N VAL A 6 -19.34 13.60 -1.53
CA VAL A 6 -17.95 13.87 -1.96
C VAL A 6 -16.97 13.85 -0.79
N LYS A 7 -17.37 14.40 0.36
CA LYS A 7 -16.56 14.40 1.58
C LYS A 7 -16.42 12.98 2.15
N LEU A 8 -17.50 12.20 2.10
CA LEU A 8 -17.52 10.81 2.52
C LEU A 8 -16.62 9.94 1.64
N LEU A 9 -16.70 10.08 0.31
CA LEU A 9 -15.83 9.37 -0.63
C LEU A 9 -14.35 9.70 -0.39
N LYS A 10 -14.01 10.96 -0.08
CA LYS A 10 -12.64 11.34 0.26
C LYS A 10 -12.14 10.68 1.54
N VAL A 11 -12.98 10.63 2.58
CA VAL A 11 -12.65 9.97 3.87
C VAL A 11 -12.47 8.46 3.68
N ILE A 12 -13.37 7.81 2.95
CA ILE A 12 -13.28 6.38 2.64
C ILE A 12 -12.00 6.07 1.84
N LYS A 13 -11.66 6.92 0.86
CA LYS A 13 -10.47 6.74 0.00
C LYS A 13 -9.15 6.92 0.78
N VAL A 14 -9.09 7.83 1.75
CA VAL A 14 -7.94 7.96 2.65
C VAL A 14 -7.78 6.71 3.52
N LYS A 15 -8.90 6.16 4.01
CA LYS A 15 -8.88 4.96 4.88
C LYS A 15 -8.32 3.73 4.16
N ILE A 16 -8.66 3.49 2.89
CA ILE A 16 -8.19 2.30 2.17
C ILE A 16 -6.69 2.37 1.85
N GLN A 17 -6.17 3.55 1.52
CA GLN A 17 -4.75 3.75 1.24
C GLN A 17 -3.89 3.50 2.49
N GLU A 18 -4.37 3.93 3.65
CA GLU A 18 -3.72 3.64 4.93
C GLU A 18 -3.72 2.16 5.28
N ILE A 19 -4.83 1.44 5.06
CA ILE A 19 -4.93 -0.01 5.30
C ILE A 19 -3.90 -0.74 4.42
N VAL A 20 -3.93 -0.47 3.12
CA VAL A 20 -3.00 -1.06 2.16
C VAL A 20 -1.55 -0.74 2.49
N GLY A 21 -1.23 0.52 2.78
CA GLY A 21 0.12 0.94 3.15
C GLY A 21 0.62 0.25 4.43
N LYS A 22 -0.23 0.13 5.45
CA LYS A 22 0.10 -0.56 6.71
C LYS A 22 0.35 -2.05 6.49
N ASN A 23 -0.46 -2.71 5.67
CA ASN A 23 -0.28 -4.13 5.37
C ASN A 23 0.97 -4.40 4.54
N ILE A 24 1.26 -3.58 3.52
CA ILE A 24 2.53 -3.67 2.78
C ILE A 24 3.72 -3.56 3.75
N LYS A 25 3.70 -2.57 4.65
CA LYS A 25 4.75 -2.40 5.66
C LYS A 25 4.86 -3.62 6.59
N LYS A 26 3.73 -4.14 7.06
CA LYS A 26 3.66 -5.32 7.94
C LYS A 26 4.35 -6.52 7.28
N TYR A 27 3.94 -6.90 6.07
CA TYR A 27 4.46 -8.07 5.38
C TYR A 27 5.92 -7.88 4.92
N ARG A 28 6.30 -6.65 4.52
CA ARG A 28 7.70 -6.31 4.25
C ARG A 28 8.59 -6.56 5.47
N LEU A 29 8.18 -6.11 6.64
CA LEU A 29 8.93 -6.32 7.88
C LEU A 29 8.97 -7.78 8.31
N GLN A 30 7.91 -8.56 8.05
CA GLN A 30 7.92 -10.01 8.28
C GLN A 30 8.93 -10.73 7.39
N LYS A 31 9.13 -10.26 6.15
CA LYS A 31 10.20 -10.71 5.26
C LYS A 31 11.58 -10.12 5.58
N LYS A 32 11.71 -9.29 6.62
CA LYS A 32 12.94 -8.59 7.02
C LYS A 32 13.53 -7.70 5.94
N LEU A 33 12.70 -7.21 5.02
CA LEU A 33 13.12 -6.31 3.96
C LEU A 33 13.10 -4.85 4.44
N THR A 34 14.07 -4.06 4.03
CA THR A 34 14.05 -2.60 4.03
C THR A 34 13.15 -2.06 2.93
N GLN A 35 12.81 -0.77 2.99
CA GLN A 35 12.05 -0.12 1.91
C GLN A 35 12.83 -0.10 0.59
N GLU A 36 14.16 -0.03 0.64
CA GLU A 36 15.02 -0.03 -0.55
C GLU A 36 14.99 -1.42 -1.20
N GLU A 37 15.19 -2.48 -0.42
CA GLU A 37 15.14 -3.86 -0.93
C GLU A 37 13.78 -4.21 -1.52
N LEU A 38 12.67 -3.84 -0.88
CA LEU A 38 11.34 -4.05 -1.47
C LEU A 38 11.17 -3.26 -2.78
N ALA A 39 11.72 -2.05 -2.85
CA ALA A 39 11.63 -1.22 -4.04
C ALA A 39 12.43 -1.85 -5.19
N GLU A 40 13.63 -2.34 -4.91
CA GLU A 40 14.50 -3.01 -5.88
C GLU A 40 13.86 -4.27 -6.46
N ILE A 41 13.37 -5.20 -5.62
CA ILE A 41 12.71 -6.42 -6.11
C ILE A 41 11.39 -6.13 -6.84
N CYS A 42 10.73 -5.02 -6.50
CA CYS A 42 9.54 -4.57 -7.21
C CYS A 42 9.84 -3.70 -8.43
N ASP A 43 11.09 -3.40 -8.78
CA ASP A 43 11.45 -2.43 -9.82
C ASP A 43 10.69 -1.08 -9.64
N LEU A 44 10.83 -0.50 -8.44
CA LEU A 44 10.23 0.76 -8.03
C LEU A 44 11.25 1.64 -7.33
N HIS A 45 10.95 2.94 -7.24
CA HIS A 45 11.76 3.86 -6.47
C HIS A 45 11.45 3.74 -4.98
N ARG A 46 12.45 3.70 -4.08
CA ARG A 46 12.24 3.60 -2.62
C ARG A 46 11.27 4.66 -2.08
N THR A 47 11.35 5.89 -2.59
CA THR A 47 10.45 6.99 -2.16
C THR A 47 8.99 6.69 -2.49
N TYR A 48 8.72 5.93 -3.56
CA TYR A 48 7.39 5.49 -3.91
C TYR A 48 6.87 4.45 -2.93
N ILE A 49 7.67 3.43 -2.58
CA ILE A 49 7.34 2.46 -1.51
C ILE A 49 7.06 3.21 -0.19
N SER A 50 7.94 4.13 0.20
CA SER A 50 7.76 4.96 1.41
C SER A 50 6.46 5.77 1.40
N SER A 51 6.06 6.32 0.25
CA SER A 51 4.80 7.04 0.11
C SER A 51 3.58 6.13 0.12
N ILE A 52 3.67 4.91 -0.41
CA ILE A 52 2.60 3.91 -0.35
C ILE A 52 2.39 3.47 1.11
N GLU A 53 3.46 3.11 1.82
CA GLU A 53 3.38 2.64 3.22
C GLU A 53 2.79 3.69 4.18
N ARG A 54 2.94 4.97 3.86
CA ARG A 54 2.35 6.08 4.60
C ARG A 54 0.93 6.46 4.14
N GLY A 55 0.37 5.77 3.15
CA GLY A 55 -0.95 6.07 2.59
C GLY A 55 -1.02 7.36 1.75
N ILE A 56 0.12 7.94 1.37
CA ILE A 56 0.17 9.20 0.61
C ILE A 56 -0.09 8.97 -0.88
N LYS A 57 0.36 7.84 -1.42
CA LYS A 57 0.17 7.46 -2.82
C LYS A 57 -0.73 6.25 -2.92
N SER A 58 -1.60 6.28 -3.93
CA SER A 58 -2.41 5.14 -4.35
C SER A 58 -1.69 4.45 -5.50
N PRO A 59 -1.10 3.26 -5.30
CA PRO A 59 -0.55 2.48 -6.39
C PRO A 59 -1.63 1.92 -7.30
N SER A 60 -1.27 1.57 -8.54
CA SER A 60 -2.16 0.85 -9.45
C SER A 60 -2.33 -0.60 -9.02
N LEU A 61 -3.35 -1.29 -9.55
CA LEU A 61 -3.57 -2.71 -9.27
C LEU A 61 -2.38 -3.58 -9.68
N ASN A 62 -1.74 -3.28 -10.82
CA ASN A 62 -0.56 -4.01 -11.28
C ASN A 62 0.61 -3.88 -10.29
N ILE A 63 0.79 -2.70 -9.68
CA ILE A 63 1.80 -2.47 -8.65
C ILE A 63 1.45 -3.23 -7.37
N LEU A 64 0.19 -3.20 -6.94
CA LEU A 64 -0.24 -3.97 -5.76
C LEU A 64 -0.05 -5.47 -5.96
N PHE A 65 -0.35 -5.98 -7.15
CA PHE A 65 -0.14 -7.39 -7.50
C PHE A 65 1.35 -7.76 -7.52
N ARG A 66 2.20 -6.91 -8.09
CA ARG A 66 3.66 -7.08 -8.04
C ARG A 66 4.15 -7.13 -6.59
N ILE A 67 3.78 -6.15 -5.78
CA ILE A 67 4.16 -6.08 -4.36
C ILE A 67 3.68 -7.33 -3.61
N SER A 68 2.43 -7.79 -3.83
CA SER A 68 1.94 -8.99 -3.14
C SER A 68 2.70 -10.25 -3.55
N ASN A 69 3.11 -10.37 -4.81
CA ASN A 69 3.90 -11.50 -5.30
C ASN A 69 5.30 -11.50 -4.69
N GLU A 70 6.00 -10.36 -4.70
CA GLU A 70 7.33 -10.24 -4.09
C GLU A 70 7.29 -10.42 -2.56
N LEU A 71 6.17 -10.07 -1.93
CA LEU A 71 5.91 -10.34 -0.51
C LEU A 71 5.39 -11.76 -0.25
N GLU A 72 5.20 -12.61 -1.27
CA GLU A 72 4.66 -13.98 -1.19
C GLU A 72 3.35 -14.07 -0.38
N ILE A 73 2.44 -13.14 -0.61
CA ILE A 73 1.12 -13.11 0.03
C ILE A 73 0.01 -13.05 -1.01
N ASN A 74 -1.20 -13.45 -0.61
CA ASN A 74 -2.36 -13.19 -1.44
C ASN A 74 -2.67 -11.69 -1.42
N ILE A 75 -2.95 -11.10 -2.60
CA ILE A 75 -3.25 -9.66 -2.72
C ILE A 75 -4.38 -9.20 -1.79
N LYS A 76 -5.34 -10.09 -1.45
CA LYS A 76 -6.43 -9.78 -0.50
C LYS A 76 -5.91 -9.34 0.86
N ASN A 77 -4.77 -9.88 1.31
CA ASN A 77 -4.17 -9.56 2.60
C ASN A 77 -3.67 -8.11 2.66
N LEU A 78 -3.56 -7.41 1.54
CA LEU A 78 -3.28 -5.98 1.54
C LEU A 78 -4.50 -5.15 2.00
N PHE A 79 -5.72 -5.69 1.93
CA PHE A 79 -6.97 -4.97 2.21
C PHE A 79 -7.62 -5.35 3.55
N GLU A 80 -7.07 -6.34 4.27
CA GLU A 80 -7.56 -6.84 5.56
C GLU A 80 -7.19 -5.96 6.76
#